data_AF-A0A950LQJ8-F1
#
_entry.id   AF-A0A950LQJ8-F1
#
_cell.length_a   1.000
_cell.length_b   1.000
_cell.length_c   1.000
_cell.angle_alpha   90.00
_cell.angle_beta   90.00
_cell.angle_gamma   90.00
#
_symmetry.space_group_name_H-M   'P 1'
#
loop_
_entity.id
_entity.type
_entity.pdbx_description
1 polymer ?
#
loop_
_entity_poly.entity_id
_entity_poly.type
_entity_poly.pdbx_seq_one_letter_code
_entity_poly.pdbx_strand_id
1 'polypeptide(L)' 'MRSYKHPAIEDIRLEDVFYALSDPVRLEIVNRLAREGQATCAALDGGRPKSSMSHHFRVLREAGLVETRNQGVQAI' A
#
# COMPACT_ATOMS: atom_id res chain seq x y z
N MET A 1 15.97 -7.92 7.03
CA MET A 1 15.24 -6.69 6.65
C MET A 1 14.43 -7.02 5.40
N ARG A 2 13.09 -6.91 5.43
CA ARG A 2 12.24 -7.32 4.31
C ARG A 2 12.42 -6.32 3.18
N SER A 3 12.96 -6.74 2.04
CA SER A 3 13.07 -5.87 0.86
C SER A 3 11.73 -5.86 0.14
N TYR A 4 11.04 -4.73 0.13
CA TYR A 4 9.85 -4.54 -0.68
C TYR A 4 10.29 -4.14 -2.09
N LYS A 5 9.77 -4.81 -3.12
CA LYS A 5 10.00 -4.42 -4.52
C LYS A 5 8.93 -3.42 -4.95
N HIS A 6 9.30 -2.36 -5.65
CA HIS A 6 8.36 -1.40 -6.21
C HIS A 6 8.54 -1.38 -7.73
N PRO A 7 7.45 -1.32 -8.51
CA PRO A 7 7.56 -1.23 -9.96
C PRO A 7 8.25 0.09 -10.34
N ALA A 8 8.98 0.09 -11.46
CA ALA A 8 9.36 1.34 -12.09
C ALA A 8 8.12 2.00 -12.69
N ILE A 9 8.13 3.32 -12.90
CA ILE A 9 6.92 4.04 -13.36
C ILE A 9 6.49 3.58 -14.75
N GLU A 10 7.45 3.21 -15.59
CA GLU A 10 7.26 2.63 -16.92
C GLU A 10 6.61 1.24 -16.91
N ASP A 11 6.68 0.52 -15.79
CA ASP A 11 6.08 -0.82 -15.62
C ASP A 11 4.63 -0.74 -15.10
N ILE A 12 4.16 0.44 -14.67
CA ILE A 12 2.82 0.60 -14.10
C ILE A 12 1.80 0.59 -15.23
N ARG A 13 0.87 -0.36 -15.15
CA ARG A 13 -0.27 -0.46 -16.06
C ARG A 13 -1.50 0.19 -15.45
N LEU A 14 -2.27 0.92 -16.26
CA LEU A 14 -3.43 1.66 -15.79
C LEU A 14 -4.55 0.74 -15.28
N GLU A 15 -4.69 -0.44 -15.88
CA GLU A 15 -5.61 -1.49 -15.43
C GLU A 15 -5.28 -1.99 -14.00
N ASP A 16 -3.99 -2.09 -13.64
CA ASP A 16 -3.58 -2.51 -12.30
C ASP A 16 -3.91 -1.42 -11.27
N VAL A 17 -3.77 -0.14 -11.66
CA VAL A 17 -4.18 1.01 -10.85
C VAL A 17 -5.69 0.98 -10.61
N PHE A 18 -6.51 0.83 -11.66
CA PHE A 18 -7.96 0.78 -11.50
C PHE A 18 -8.42 -0.45 -10.71
N TYR A 19 -7.81 -1.61 -10.96
CA TYR A 19 -8.06 -2.81 -10.16
C TYR A 19 -7.73 -2.55 -8.68
N ALA A 20 -6.59 -1.94 -8.39
CA ALA A 20 -6.19 -1.60 -7.02
C ALA A 20 -7.18 -0.60 -6.38
N LEU A 21 -7.66 0.41 -7.09
CA LEU A 21 -8.57 1.42 -6.53
C LEU A 21 -10.04 0.99 -6.49
N SER A 22 -10.43 -0.10 -7.15
CA SER A 22 -11.80 -0.62 -7.15
C SER A 22 -12.26 -1.21 -5.80
N ASP A 23 -11.33 -1.47 -4.88
CA ASP A 23 -11.62 -2.01 -3.56
C ASP A 23 -11.69 -0.87 -2.53
N PRO A 24 -12.76 -0.79 -1.74
CA PRO A 24 -12.99 0.33 -0.83
C PRO A 24 -11.91 0.42 0.27
N VAL A 25 -11.32 -0.71 0.69
CA VAL A 25 -10.24 -0.74 1.69
C VAL A 25 -8.99 -0.09 1.11
N ARG A 26 -8.62 -0.48 -0.11
CA ARG A 26 -7.43 0.06 -0.78
C ARG A 26 -7.58 1.54 -1.09
N LEU A 27 -8.78 1.96 -1.52
CA LEU A 27 -9.07 3.37 -1.75
C LEU A 27 -8.99 4.20 -0.46
N GLU A 28 -9.50 3.69 0.66
CA GLU A 28 -9.39 4.34 1.97
C GLU A 28 -7.93 4.54 2.39
N ILE A 29 -7.09 3.51 2.24
CA ILE A 29 -5.66 3.57 2.54
C ILE A 29 -4.97 4.67 1.71
N VAL A 30 -5.20 4.69 0.39
CA VAL A 30 -4.60 5.68 -0.52
C VAL A 30 -5.05 7.10 -0.17
N ASN A 31 -6.36 7.31 0.06
CA ASN A 31 -6.89 8.61 0.46
C ASN A 31 -6.29 9.11 1.76
N ARG A 32 -6.09 8.21 2.72
CA ARG A 32 -5.51 8.56 4.01
C ARG A 32 -4.03 8.91 3.88
N LEU A 33 -3.27 8.13 3.12
CA LEU A 33 -1.87 8.45 2.79
C LEU A 33 -1.73 9.75 1.99
N ALA A 34 -2.64 10.06 1.08
CA ALA A 34 -2.64 11.32 0.35
C ALA A 34 -2.81 12.55 1.26
N ARG A 35 -3.44 12.38 2.42
CA ARG A 35 -3.63 13.44 3.43
C ARG A 35 -2.51 13.49 4.47
N GLU A 36 -2.00 12.34 4.89
CA GLU A 36 -1.02 12.21 5.98
C GLU A 36 0.44 12.15 5.47
N GLY A 37 0.64 11.89 4.19
CA GLY A 37 1.95 11.72 3.53
C GLY A 37 2.58 10.35 3.77
N GLN A 38 2.66 9.90 5.02
CA GLN A 38 3.19 8.59 5.40
C GLN A 38 2.49 8.08 6.65
N ALA A 39 2.35 6.76 6.78
CA ALA A 39 1.77 6.14 7.96
C ALA A 39 2.28 4.70 8.12
N THR A 40 2.37 4.22 9.36
CA THR A 40 2.71 2.81 9.59
C THR A 40 1.61 1.90 9.06
N CYS A 41 1.97 0.68 8.62
CA CYS A 41 0.96 -0.30 8.21
C CYS A 41 -0.07 -0.61 9.31
N ALA A 42 0.34 -0.53 10.59
CA ALA A 42 -0.54 -0.71 11.73
C ALA A 42 -1.52 0.47 11.90
N ALA A 43 -1.08 1.71 11.67
CA ALA A 43 -1.98 2.85 11.70
C ALA A 43 -3.07 2.76 10.62
N LEU A 44 -2.79 2.09 9.51
CA LEU A 44 -3.66 1.96 8.34
C LEU A 44 -4.52 0.67 8.35
N ASP A 45 -4.37 -0.22 9.33
CA ASP A 45 -5.11 -1.49 9.35
C ASP A 45 -6.60 -1.34 9.68
N GLY A 46 -6.99 -0.24 10.31
CA GLY A 46 -8.39 0.04 10.68
C GLY A 46 -9.02 -1.06 11.53
N GLY A 47 -8.23 -1.78 12.34
CA GLY A 47 -8.68 -2.92 13.14
C GLY A 47 -8.89 -4.22 12.36
N ARG A 48 -8.46 -4.29 11.09
CA ARG A 48 -8.63 -5.47 10.24
C ARG A 48 -7.51 -6.49 10.46
N PRO A 49 -7.74 -7.78 10.17
CA PRO A 49 -6.71 -8.80 10.31
C PRO A 49 -5.46 -8.52 9.47
N LYS A 50 -4.29 -8.77 10.06
CA LYS A 50 -2.97 -8.54 9.44
C LYS A 50 -2.76 -9.30 8.12
N SER A 51 -3.36 -10.48 7.97
CA SER A 51 -3.30 -11.28 6.74
C SER A 51 -3.98 -10.56 5.57
N SER A 52 -5.19 -10.03 5.79
CA SER A 52 -5.95 -9.27 4.80
C SER A 52 -5.22 -7.97 4.43
N MET A 53 -4.71 -7.23 5.42
CA MET A 53 -3.98 -5.98 5.18
C MET A 53 -2.69 -6.19 4.39
N SER A 54 -1.96 -7.27 4.66
CA SER A 54 -0.74 -7.61 3.91
C SER A 54 -1.02 -7.77 2.41
N HIS A 55 -2.18 -8.34 2.06
CA HIS A 55 -2.61 -8.45 0.67
C HIS A 55 -2.95 -7.08 0.06
N HIS A 56 -3.72 -6.24 0.77
CA HIS A 56 -4.03 -4.88 0.31
C HIS A 56 -2.77 -4.05 0.03
N PHE A 57 -1.80 -4.03 0.95
CA PHE A 57 -0.53 -3.31 0.74
C PHE A 57 0.30 -3.89 -0.41
N ARG A 58 0.29 -5.22 -0.59
CA ARG A 58 0.97 -5.85 -1.73
C ARG A 58 0.37 -5.37 -3.06
N VAL A 59 -0.96 -5.42 -3.19
CA VAL A 59 -1.65 -5.01 -4.42
C VAL A 59 -1.41 -3.52 -4.71
N LEU A 60 -1.54 -2.65 -3.71
CA LEU A 60 -1.27 -1.22 -3.87
C LEU A 60 0.18 -0.94 -4.30
N ARG A 61 1.14 -1.65 -3.71
CA ARG A 61 2.56 -1.52 -4.03
C ARG A 61 2.88 -2.02 -5.44
N GLU A 62 2.28 -3.14 -5.86
CA GLU A 62 2.46 -3.68 -7.22
C GLU A 62 1.83 -2.78 -8.28
N ALA A 63 0.76 -2.06 -7.96
CA ALA A 63 0.17 -1.02 -8.81
C ALA A 63 0.92 0.33 -8.74
N GLY A 64 2.00 0.43 -7.95
CA GLY A 64 2.78 1.67 -7.80
C GLY A 64 2.07 2.80 -7.05
N LEU A 65 0.98 2.51 -6.33
CA LEU A 65 0.19 3.51 -5.60
C LEU A 65 0.75 3.84 -4.22
N VAL A 66 1.57 2.95 -3.66
CA VAL A 66 2.22 3.15 -2.36
C VAL A 66 3.66 2.65 -2.40
N GLU A 67 4.53 3.37 -1.69
CA GLU A 67 5.87 2.93 -1.34
C GLU A 67 5.85 2.37 0.09
N THR A 68 6.69 1.37 0.37
CA THR A 68 6.84 0.81 1.72
C THR A 68 8.31 0.67 2.06
N ARG A 69 8.72 1.32 3.14
CA ARG A 69 10.09 1.29 3.66
C ARG A 69 10.13 0.83 5.11
N ASN A 70 11.24 0.23 5.51
CA ASN A 70 11.42 -0.14 6.91
C ASN A 70 12.04 1.04 7.66
N GLN A 71 11.38 1.52 8.72
CA GLN A 71 11.94 2.42 9.71
C GLN A 71 12.14 1.65 11.02
N GLY A 72 13.37 1.16 11.24
CA GLY A 72 13.67 0.25 12.34
C GLY A 72 12.94 -1.08 12.18
N VAL A 73 12.07 -1.42 13.15
CA VAL A 73 11.25 -2.65 13.12
C VAL A 73 9.88 -2.46 12.47
N GLN A 74 9.51 -1.22 12.12
CA GLN A 74 8.22 -0.89 11.55
C GLN A 74 8.30 -0.72 10.03
N ALA A 75 7.25 -1.15 9.34
CA ALA A 75 7.02 -0.81 7.93
C ALA A 75 6.12 0.45 7.88
N ILE A 76 6.61 1.47 7.17
CA ILE A 76 5.95 2.75 6.91
C ILE A 76 5.81 2.98 5.40
#